data_AF-A0A7C4QYR6-F1
#
_entry.id   AF-A0A7C4QYR6-F1
#
_cell.length_a   1.000
_cell.length_b   1.000
_cell.length_c   1.000
_cell.angle_alpha   90.00
_cell.angle_beta   90.00
_cell.angle_gamma   90.00
#
_symmetry.space_group_name_H-M   'P 1'
#
loop_
_entity.id
_entity.type
_entity.pdbx_description
1 polymer ?
#
loop_
_entity_poly.entity_id
_entity_poly.type
_entity_poly.pdbx_seq_one_letter_code
_entity_poly.pdbx_strand_id
1 'polypeptide(L)'
;MSPWQTHSALPPTTCALRVALRAEVGGARLAAAPVTPADLADLVSETWRDCVLRQGRPALPLDHLDFSVTPRFADSGRERCHHLAVEVTLPGGERRSRLFSIHSLAPAARRLSQTLVGQGLLAEGQSYCFEVLADPEAAAVHSQPGDVWRVSVRRAPLNYLLVPLAELCNRARLLGADPGAAPPVFYTRKALRRAEDCARQGAGENPPVESGGVLLGVLAACPRTGEMATIVTDVLELHDAEKAARSLACSGPTWDRVQTIMRARQQAYPIRAERLCGQCHGHNFLPHDEAACLHCEKQATCALTSVFVSAADEAWMRSVFVRQPWALCHIFGFSARREPAQTLFTLNDGRWQGRGFHLLEDFDPDQWPFQQASENP
;
A
#
# COMPACT_ATOMS: atom_id res chain seq x y z
N MET A 1 18.45 -10.35 20.23
CA MET A 1 17.70 -11.27 21.12
C MET A 1 16.44 -10.55 21.53
N SER A 2 15.28 -10.93 20.98
CA SER A 2 13.98 -10.28 21.25
C SER A 2 13.16 -11.17 22.17
N PRO A 3 12.64 -10.67 23.31
CA PRO A 3 11.85 -11.48 24.24
C PRO A 3 10.39 -11.48 23.78
N TRP A 4 10.05 -12.31 22.80
CA TRP A 4 8.65 -12.66 22.56
C TRP A 4 8.32 -13.86 23.45
N GLN A 5 7.79 -13.57 24.64
CA GLN A 5 7.20 -14.59 25.50
C GLN A 5 6.10 -15.31 24.71
N THR A 6 6.25 -16.62 24.56
CA THR A 6 5.25 -17.51 23.95
C THR A 6 4.07 -17.64 24.91
N HIS A 7 3.12 -16.71 24.82
CA HIS A 7 1.80 -16.92 25.40
C HIS A 7 1.20 -18.17 24.76
N SER A 8 0.78 -19.11 25.61
CA SER A 8 0.11 -20.37 25.22
C SER A 8 -0.97 -20.09 24.18
N ALA A 9 -0.75 -20.53 22.95
CA ALA A 9 -1.68 -20.35 21.85
C ALA A 9 -2.92 -21.21 22.13
N LEU A 10 -4.03 -20.57 22.48
CA LEU A 10 -5.35 -21.19 22.38
C LEU A 10 -5.56 -21.66 20.92
N PRO A 11 -6.30 -22.75 20.68
CA PRO A 11 -6.60 -23.20 19.32
C PRO A 11 -7.22 -22.05 18.51
N PRO A 12 -6.90 -21.93 17.20
CA PRO A 12 -7.42 -20.87 16.35
C PRO A 12 -8.94 -20.97 16.31
N THR A 13 -9.60 -20.14 17.10
CA THR A 13 -11.03 -19.93 17.06
C THR A 13 -11.28 -18.85 16.04
N THR A 14 -12.20 -19.11 15.12
CA THR A 14 -12.53 -18.24 13.98
C THR A 14 -13.33 -17.04 14.47
N CYS A 15 -12.67 -16.10 15.13
CA CYS A 15 -13.34 -14.96 15.73
C CYS A 15 -13.82 -13.97 14.65
N ALA A 16 -15.09 -13.55 14.72
CA ALA A 16 -15.59 -12.48 13.87
C ALA A 16 -15.03 -11.14 14.36
N LEU A 17 -14.42 -10.37 13.46
CA LEU A 17 -13.90 -9.04 13.77
C LEU A 17 -14.95 -7.97 13.45
N ARG A 18 -15.04 -6.95 14.31
CA ARG A 18 -15.89 -5.77 14.08
C ARG A 18 -15.09 -4.50 14.30
N VAL A 19 -15.37 -3.46 13.51
CA VAL A 19 -14.91 -2.09 13.80
C VAL A 19 -16.04 -1.34 14.46
N ALA A 20 -15.79 -0.78 15.64
CA ALA A 20 -16.75 0.05 16.36
C ALA A 20 -16.28 1.49 16.45
N LEU A 21 -17.20 2.44 16.26
CA LEU A 21 -16.95 3.88 16.35
C LEU A 21 -17.50 4.46 17.64
N ARG A 22 -16.80 5.47 18.16
CA ARG A 22 -17.18 6.30 19.31
C ARG A 22 -16.91 7.77 18.97
N ALA A 23 -17.73 8.68 19.48
CA ALA A 23 -17.50 10.12 19.30
C ALA A 23 -16.22 10.58 20.03
N GLU A 24 -15.92 9.96 21.17
CA GLU A 24 -14.77 10.29 22.02
C GLU A 24 -14.15 9.03 22.64
N VAL A 25 -12.91 9.16 23.13
CA VAL A 25 -12.19 8.06 23.78
C VAL A 25 -12.94 7.65 25.05
N GLY A 26 -13.44 6.41 25.08
CA GLY A 26 -14.18 5.87 26.23
C GLY A 26 -15.68 6.18 26.23
N GLY A 27 -16.17 7.08 25.37
CA GLY A 27 -17.59 7.40 25.22
C GLY A 27 -18.41 6.24 24.63
N ALA A 28 -19.74 6.33 24.61
CA ALA A 28 -20.60 5.24 24.13
C ALA A 28 -20.31 4.82 22.67
N ARG A 29 -20.51 3.53 22.36
CA ARG A 29 -20.44 3.01 20.97
C ARG A 29 -21.58 3.63 20.15
N LEU A 30 -21.23 4.32 19.07
CA LEU A 30 -22.20 4.86 18.13
C LEU A 30 -22.73 3.77 17.20
N ALA A 31 -21.83 2.96 16.64
CA ALA A 31 -22.15 1.83 15.80
C ALA A 31 -20.98 0.85 15.72
N ALA A 32 -21.24 -0.36 15.22
CA ALA A 32 -20.23 -1.35 14.92
C ALA A 32 -20.57 -2.13 13.66
N ALA A 33 -19.61 -2.24 12.74
CA ALA A 33 -19.76 -2.97 11.49
C ALA A 33 -18.82 -4.19 11.44
N PRO A 34 -19.21 -5.30 10.78
CA PRO A 34 -18.31 -6.42 10.58
C PRO A 34 -17.13 -6.03 9.68
N VAL A 35 -15.96 -6.57 9.99
CA VAL A 35 -14.79 -6.54 9.10
C VAL A 35 -15.01 -7.58 8.01
N THR A 36 -14.82 -7.17 6.76
CA THR A 36 -15.04 -8.02 5.57
C THR A 36 -13.71 -8.54 5.00
N PRO A 37 -13.72 -9.55 4.13
CA PRO A 37 -12.52 -9.98 3.41
C PRO A 37 -11.83 -8.86 2.63
N ALA A 38 -12.60 -7.89 2.11
CA ALA A 38 -12.06 -6.74 1.39
C ALA A 38 -11.24 -5.82 2.31
N ASP A 39 -11.63 -5.71 3.58
CA ASP A 39 -10.89 -4.94 4.59
C ASP A 39 -9.54 -5.58 4.94
N LEU A 40 -9.45 -6.90 4.82
CA LEU A 40 -8.25 -7.69 5.15
C LEU A 40 -7.33 -7.91 3.94
N ALA A 41 -7.76 -7.57 2.73
CA ALA A 41 -7.04 -7.89 1.49
C ALA A 41 -5.61 -7.31 1.46
N ASP A 42 -5.43 -6.09 1.99
CA ASP A 42 -4.12 -5.44 2.06
C ASP A 42 -3.21 -6.11 3.08
N LEU A 43 -3.73 -6.52 4.24
CA LEU A 43 -2.96 -7.22 5.27
C LEU A 43 -2.49 -8.59 4.73
N VAL A 44 -3.36 -9.32 4.04
CA VAL A 44 -3.04 -10.59 3.39
C VAL A 44 -1.94 -10.40 2.34
N SER A 45 -2.08 -9.36 1.50
CA SER A 45 -1.11 -9.08 0.44
C SER A 45 0.25 -8.65 1.02
N GLU A 46 0.25 -7.86 2.08
CA GLU A 46 1.47 -7.46 2.77
C GLU A 46 2.14 -8.64 3.50
N THR A 47 1.35 -9.54 4.09
CA THR A 47 1.84 -10.78 4.67
C THR A 47 2.46 -11.68 3.60
N TRP A 48 1.84 -11.82 2.43
CA TRP A 48 2.42 -12.54 1.31
C TRP A 48 3.76 -11.95 0.87
N ARG A 49 3.83 -10.62 0.73
CA ARG A 49 5.09 -9.94 0.43
C ARG A 49 6.17 -10.29 1.43
N ASP A 50 5.90 -10.10 2.72
CA ASP A 50 6.94 -10.11 3.74
C ASP A 50 7.29 -11.51 4.26
N CYS A 51 6.31 -12.41 4.33
CA CYS A 51 6.50 -13.78 4.80
C CYS A 51 6.79 -14.78 3.68
N VAL A 52 6.53 -14.45 2.41
CA VAL A 52 6.68 -15.38 1.29
C VAL A 52 7.62 -14.83 0.23
N LEU A 53 7.27 -13.72 -0.41
CA LEU A 53 8.02 -13.19 -1.56
C LEU A 53 9.46 -12.83 -1.17
N ARG A 54 9.65 -12.08 -0.09
CA ARG A 54 10.97 -11.67 0.42
C ARG A 54 11.82 -12.81 0.95
N GLN A 55 11.23 -13.97 1.13
CA GLN A 55 11.85 -15.14 1.71
C GLN A 55 12.35 -16.09 0.61
N GLY A 56 12.56 -15.55 -0.59
CA GLY A 56 13.01 -16.30 -1.77
C GLY A 56 11.96 -17.24 -2.36
N ARG A 57 10.66 -16.98 -2.12
CA ARG A 57 9.57 -17.79 -2.68
C ARG A 57 8.66 -17.00 -3.65
N PRO A 58 9.20 -16.27 -4.63
CA PRO A 58 8.40 -15.48 -5.56
C PRO A 58 7.50 -16.31 -6.49
N ALA A 59 7.77 -17.62 -6.59
CA ALA A 59 6.97 -18.55 -7.38
C ALA A 59 5.70 -19.06 -6.68
N LEU A 60 5.51 -18.78 -5.38
CA LEU A 60 4.28 -19.16 -4.68
C LEU A 60 3.23 -18.06 -4.86
N PRO A 61 2.20 -18.29 -5.70
CA PRO A 61 1.17 -17.29 -5.93
C PRO A 61 0.23 -17.20 -4.71
N LEU A 62 -0.46 -16.07 -4.60
CA LEU A 62 -1.27 -15.73 -3.43
C LEU A 62 -2.44 -16.71 -3.20
N ASP A 63 -3.04 -17.26 -4.25
CA ASP A 63 -4.11 -18.28 -4.19
C ASP A 63 -3.68 -19.63 -3.67
N HIS A 64 -2.40 -19.97 -3.75
CA HIS A 64 -1.89 -21.28 -3.32
C HIS A 64 -1.56 -21.32 -1.83
N LEU A 65 -1.95 -20.27 -1.10
CA LEU A 65 -1.59 -20.06 0.29
C LEU A 65 -2.83 -19.92 1.16
N ASP A 66 -2.80 -20.60 2.30
CA ASP A 66 -3.85 -20.49 3.30
C ASP A 66 -3.48 -19.40 4.31
N PHE A 67 -4.35 -18.40 4.45
CA PHE A 67 -4.20 -17.33 5.41
C PHE A 67 -5.20 -17.47 6.55
N SER A 68 -4.79 -17.07 7.75
CA SER A 68 -5.68 -16.91 8.89
C SER A 68 -5.39 -15.60 9.61
N VAL A 69 -6.42 -15.00 10.19
CA VAL A 69 -6.31 -13.75 10.95
C VAL A 69 -6.70 -14.03 12.39
N THR A 70 -5.82 -13.69 13.32
CA THR A 70 -6.02 -13.89 14.76
C THR A 70 -5.91 -12.54 15.49
N PRO A 71 -6.96 -12.10 16.22
CA PRO A 71 -6.85 -10.91 17.05
C PRO A 71 -5.87 -11.12 18.21
N ARG A 72 -5.14 -10.06 18.56
CA ARG A 72 -4.26 -10.01 19.73
C ARG A 72 -4.75 -8.93 20.68
N PHE A 73 -4.92 -9.30 21.94
CA PHE A 73 -5.44 -8.46 23.02
C PHE A 73 -4.28 -7.99 23.90
N ALA A 74 -4.34 -6.76 24.44
CA ALA A 74 -3.31 -6.27 25.37
C ALA A 74 -3.52 -6.82 26.79
N ASP A 75 -4.78 -6.97 27.21
CA ASP A 75 -5.15 -7.36 28.57
C ASP A 75 -6.03 -8.63 28.57
N SER A 76 -6.32 -9.16 29.77
CA SER A 76 -7.22 -10.31 29.95
C SER A 76 -8.67 -10.08 29.48
N GLY A 77 -9.05 -8.82 29.21
CA GLY A 77 -10.32 -8.46 28.59
C GLY A 77 -10.34 -8.82 27.11
N ARG A 78 -10.94 -9.97 26.77
CA ARG A 78 -10.94 -10.59 25.43
C ARG A 78 -11.79 -9.86 24.37
N GLU A 79 -12.25 -8.63 24.61
CA GLU A 79 -13.12 -7.91 23.67
C GLU A 79 -12.32 -6.97 22.74
N ARG A 80 -11.36 -6.21 23.26
CA ARG A 80 -10.62 -5.17 22.51
C ARG A 80 -9.31 -5.69 21.90
N CYS A 81 -9.26 -5.73 20.58
CA CYS A 81 -8.05 -6.04 19.84
C CYS A 81 -7.09 -4.84 19.84
N HIS A 82 -5.81 -5.11 20.02
CA HIS A 82 -4.72 -4.13 19.85
C HIS A 82 -3.90 -4.38 18.59
N HIS A 83 -3.78 -5.65 18.19
CA HIS A 83 -3.13 -6.05 16.96
C HIS A 83 -3.90 -7.16 16.27
N LEU A 84 -3.61 -7.36 15.00
CA LEU A 84 -4.05 -8.50 14.20
C LEU A 84 -2.81 -9.27 13.77
N ALA A 85 -2.77 -10.56 14.07
CA ALA A 85 -1.76 -11.46 13.51
C ALA A 85 -2.35 -12.08 12.25
N VAL A 86 -1.71 -11.87 11.10
CA VAL A 86 -2.02 -12.61 9.88
C VAL A 86 -0.97 -13.69 9.71
N GLU A 87 -1.41 -14.94 9.75
CA GLU A 87 -0.58 -16.13 9.57
C GLU A 87 -0.81 -16.71 8.18
N VAL A 88 0.27 -17.08 7.49
CA VAL A 88 0.27 -17.81 6.23
C VAL A 88 0.82 -19.21 6.47
N THR A 89 0.12 -20.22 5.96
CA THR A 89 0.59 -21.61 5.91
C THR A 89 1.15 -21.90 4.52
N LEU A 90 2.42 -22.28 4.46
CA LEU A 90 3.16 -22.57 3.22
C LEU A 90 2.98 -24.04 2.82
N PRO A 91 3.26 -24.39 1.55
CA PRO A 91 3.38 -25.79 1.15
C PRO A 91 4.39 -26.51 2.06
N GLY A 92 3.99 -27.67 2.60
CA GLY A 92 4.76 -28.40 3.61
C GLY A 92 4.38 -28.08 5.07
N GLY A 93 3.41 -27.20 5.31
CA GLY A 93 2.83 -26.95 6.62
C GLY A 93 3.58 -25.93 7.49
N GLU A 94 4.68 -25.37 7.00
CA GLU A 94 5.40 -24.28 7.66
C GLU A 94 4.48 -23.05 7.80
N ARG A 95 4.43 -22.46 8.99
CA ARG A 95 3.62 -21.27 9.28
C ARG A 95 4.50 -20.06 9.53
N ARG A 96 4.09 -18.92 8.99
CA ARG A 96 4.74 -17.62 9.21
C ARG A 96 3.68 -16.58 9.51
N SER A 97 4.01 -15.59 10.33
CA SER A 97 3.04 -14.55 10.69
C SER A 97 3.63 -13.15 10.64
N ARG A 98 2.74 -12.19 10.44
CA ARG A 98 3.00 -10.75 10.53
C ARG A 98 1.97 -10.11 11.44
N LEU A 99 2.42 -9.17 12.27
CA LEU A 99 1.56 -8.37 13.15
C LEU A 99 1.23 -7.04 12.48
N PHE A 100 -0.03 -6.65 12.64
CA PHE A 100 -0.60 -5.39 12.18
C PHE A 100 -1.22 -4.66 13.36
N SER A 101 -1.10 -3.34 13.41
CA SER A 101 -1.86 -2.51 14.34
C SER A 101 -3.33 -2.46 13.92
N ILE A 102 -4.23 -2.11 14.84
CA ILE A 102 -5.64 -1.87 14.49
C ILE A 102 -5.84 -0.76 13.46
N HIS A 103 -4.84 0.12 13.27
CA HIS A 103 -4.92 1.19 12.28
C HIS A 103 -4.96 0.67 10.84
N SER A 104 -4.55 -0.57 10.60
CA SER A 104 -4.73 -1.24 9.31
C SER A 104 -6.21 -1.37 8.89
N LEU A 105 -7.15 -1.25 9.85
CA LEU A 105 -8.60 -1.27 9.61
C LEU A 105 -9.24 0.14 9.60
N ALA A 106 -8.44 1.22 9.55
CA ALA A 106 -8.95 2.58 9.44
C ALA A 106 -9.90 2.79 8.22
N PRO A 107 -9.72 2.14 7.06
CA PRO A 107 -10.66 2.28 5.95
C PRO A 107 -12.05 1.71 6.25
N ALA A 108 -12.13 0.61 7.02
CA ALA A 108 -13.41 0.08 7.49
C ALA A 108 -14.08 1.06 8.46
N ALA A 109 -13.30 1.66 9.37
CA ALA A 109 -13.77 2.72 10.27
C ALA A 109 -14.29 3.94 9.48
N ARG A 110 -13.59 4.36 8.43
CA ARG A 110 -13.96 5.49 7.58
C ARG A 110 -15.26 5.25 6.81
N ARG A 111 -15.46 4.04 6.25
CA ARG A 111 -16.75 3.70 5.64
C ARG A 111 -17.89 3.77 6.64
N LEU A 112 -17.68 3.22 7.84
CA LEU A 112 -18.69 3.28 8.89
C LEU A 112 -18.97 4.73 9.32
N SER A 113 -17.95 5.59 9.41
CA SER A 113 -18.16 7.00 9.75
C SER A 113 -18.96 7.73 8.67
N GLN A 114 -18.71 7.45 7.39
CA GLN A 114 -19.49 8.02 6.29
C GLN A 114 -20.97 7.62 6.37
N THR A 115 -21.26 6.37 6.70
CA THR A 115 -22.64 5.91 6.96
C THR A 115 -23.28 6.68 8.11
N LEU A 116 -22.57 6.88 9.22
CA LEU A 116 -23.09 7.64 10.37
C LEU A 116 -23.34 9.12 10.05
N VAL A 117 -22.47 9.73 9.24
CA VAL A 117 -22.68 11.11 8.73
C VAL A 117 -23.95 11.18 7.88
N GLY A 118 -24.13 10.23 6.94
CA GLY A 118 -25.36 10.16 6.13
C GLY A 118 -26.63 9.93 6.94
N GLN A 119 -26.52 9.36 8.15
CA GLN A 119 -27.62 9.16 9.09
C GLN A 119 -27.82 10.32 10.09
N GLY A 120 -26.96 11.35 10.06
CA GLY A 120 -26.99 12.45 11.03
C GLY A 120 -26.55 12.06 12.44
N LEU A 121 -25.91 10.90 12.63
CA LEU A 121 -25.40 10.41 13.92
C LEU A 121 -23.97 10.89 14.21
N LEU A 122 -23.29 11.42 13.19
CA LEU A 122 -21.99 12.07 13.29
C LEU A 122 -22.02 13.32 12.40
N ALA A 123 -21.50 14.46 12.87
CA ALA A 123 -21.42 15.66 12.03
C ALA A 123 -20.28 15.55 11.01
N GLU A 124 -20.43 16.21 9.86
CA GLU A 124 -19.37 16.29 8.86
C GLU A 124 -18.13 16.98 9.45
N GLY A 125 -16.95 16.39 9.23
CA GLY A 125 -15.69 16.88 9.81
C GLY A 125 -15.52 16.60 11.31
N GLN A 126 -16.51 16.02 12.00
CA GLN A 126 -16.38 15.65 13.40
C GLN A 126 -15.32 14.55 13.59
N SER A 127 -14.44 14.75 14.56
CA SER A 127 -13.46 13.73 14.96
C SER A 127 -14.16 12.55 15.64
N TYR A 128 -13.60 11.35 15.45
CA TYR A 128 -14.09 10.13 16.09
C TYR A 128 -12.91 9.22 16.46
N CYS A 129 -13.19 8.26 17.33
CA CYS A 129 -12.28 7.17 17.66
C CYS A 129 -12.85 5.85 17.17
N PHE A 130 -11.98 4.90 16.83
CA PHE A 130 -12.42 3.54 16.53
C PHE A 130 -11.64 2.50 17.31
N GLU A 131 -12.29 1.37 17.54
CA GLU A 131 -11.73 0.17 18.15
C GLU A 131 -12.04 -1.04 17.29
N VAL A 132 -11.24 -2.09 17.44
CA VAL A 132 -11.48 -3.38 16.79
C VAL A 132 -11.89 -4.37 17.86
N LEU A 133 -13.05 -4.99 17.66
CA LEU A 133 -13.64 -5.92 18.59
C LEU A 133 -13.57 -7.33 18.02
N ALA A 134 -13.26 -8.28 18.88
CA ALA A 134 -13.35 -9.70 18.63
C ALA A 134 -14.68 -10.20 19.20
N ASP A 135 -15.54 -10.75 18.35
CA ASP A 135 -16.80 -11.37 18.76
C ASP A 135 -16.65 -12.90 18.76
N PRO A 136 -16.42 -13.52 19.94
CA PRO A 136 -16.29 -14.96 20.04
C PRO A 136 -17.63 -15.70 19.91
N GLU A 137 -18.77 -15.03 20.13
CA GLU A 137 -20.10 -15.66 20.06
C GLU A 137 -20.64 -15.65 18.63
N ALA A 138 -20.41 -14.57 17.87
CA ALA A 138 -20.77 -14.52 16.45
C ALA A 138 -20.01 -15.56 15.62
N ALA A 139 -18.80 -15.95 16.06
CA ALA A 139 -18.04 -17.05 15.48
C ALA A 139 -18.82 -18.37 15.51
N ALA A 140 -19.44 -18.70 16.65
CA ALA A 140 -20.11 -19.98 16.87
C ALA A 140 -21.41 -20.15 16.05
N VAL A 141 -22.06 -19.03 15.70
CA VAL A 141 -23.32 -19.05 14.92
C VAL A 141 -23.05 -19.23 13.42
N HIS A 142 -21.86 -18.82 12.94
CA HIS A 142 -21.50 -18.90 11.52
C HIS A 142 -20.47 -19.97 11.21
N SER A 143 -19.83 -20.57 12.22
CA SER A 143 -18.84 -21.62 12.00
C SER A 143 -19.49 -22.94 11.63
N GLN A 144 -19.57 -23.22 10.32
CA GLN A 144 -19.41 -24.59 9.88
C GLN A 144 -17.97 -25.02 10.29
N PRO A 145 -17.72 -26.28 10.69
CA PRO A 145 -16.38 -26.73 11.05
C PRO A 145 -15.46 -26.60 9.82
N GLY A 146 -14.68 -25.51 9.76
CA GLY A 146 -13.87 -25.17 8.58
C GLY A 146 -13.72 -23.69 8.24
N ASP A 147 -14.44 -22.76 8.89
CA ASP A 147 -14.41 -21.33 8.54
C ASP A 147 -13.17 -20.56 9.00
N VAL A 148 -11.98 -21.10 8.72
CA VAL A 148 -10.81 -20.25 8.49
C VAL A 148 -11.16 -19.35 7.30
N TRP A 149 -11.01 -18.03 7.45
CA TRP A 149 -11.21 -17.08 6.35
C TRP A 149 -10.28 -17.41 5.18
N ARG A 150 -10.73 -18.27 4.27
CA ARG A 150 -9.96 -18.70 3.10
C ARG A 150 -10.25 -17.73 1.96
N VAL A 151 -9.32 -16.81 1.73
CA VAL A 151 -9.37 -15.87 0.61
C VAL A 151 -8.71 -16.54 -0.60
N SER A 152 -9.49 -17.08 -1.54
CA SER A 152 -8.95 -17.62 -2.80
C SER A 152 -8.84 -16.51 -3.85
N VAL A 153 -7.67 -16.41 -4.52
CA VAL A 153 -7.38 -15.33 -5.47
C VAL A 153 -6.61 -15.84 -6.68
N ARG A 154 -7.30 -16.09 -7.79
CA ARG A 154 -6.61 -16.52 -9.02
C ARG A 154 -5.60 -15.48 -9.48
N ARG A 155 -4.31 -15.83 -9.45
CA ARG A 155 -3.23 -15.00 -10.03
C ARG A 155 -2.20 -15.84 -10.73
N ALA A 156 -1.83 -15.40 -11.93
CA ALA A 156 -0.66 -15.92 -12.60
C ALA A 156 0.59 -15.75 -11.70
N PRO A 157 1.53 -16.69 -11.74
CA PRO A 157 2.80 -16.55 -11.05
C PRO A 157 3.51 -15.24 -11.42
N LEU A 158 4.30 -14.69 -10.49
CA LEU A 158 5.03 -13.46 -10.76
C LEU A 158 6.19 -13.73 -11.70
N ASN A 159 6.25 -12.97 -12.79
CA ASN A 159 7.47 -12.81 -13.57
C ASN A 159 8.41 -11.84 -12.84
N TYR A 160 9.72 -12.07 -12.85
CA TYR A 160 10.69 -11.17 -12.23
C TYR A 160 12.08 -11.33 -12.86
N LEU A 161 12.95 -10.37 -12.60
CA LEU A 161 14.36 -10.43 -12.97
C LEU A 161 15.20 -10.96 -11.80
N LEU A 162 16.28 -11.68 -12.10
CA LEU A 162 17.29 -12.05 -11.11
C LEU A 162 18.36 -10.97 -11.05
N VAL A 163 18.39 -10.22 -9.95
CA VAL A 163 19.28 -9.05 -9.81
C VAL A 163 19.99 -9.07 -8.46
N PRO A 164 21.34 -9.04 -8.41
CA PRO A 164 22.09 -8.91 -7.17
C PRO A 164 21.83 -7.55 -6.48
N LEU A 165 20.83 -7.50 -5.59
CA LEU A 165 20.34 -6.23 -5.02
C LEU A 165 21.43 -5.44 -4.26
N ALA A 166 22.41 -6.11 -3.65
CA ALA A 166 23.54 -5.45 -3.01
C ALA A 166 24.33 -4.57 -3.99
N GLU A 167 24.49 -4.99 -5.25
CA GLU A 167 25.19 -4.23 -6.28
C GLU A 167 24.40 -3.00 -6.73
N LEU A 168 23.07 -3.09 -6.76
CA LEU A 168 22.20 -1.96 -7.01
C LEU A 168 22.23 -0.95 -5.85
N CYS A 169 22.15 -1.43 -4.61
CA CYS A 169 22.23 -0.57 -3.43
C CYS A 169 23.56 0.20 -3.38
N ASN A 170 24.69 -0.45 -3.69
CA ASN A 170 26.01 0.17 -3.66
C ASN A 170 26.21 1.28 -4.70
N ARG A 171 25.51 1.23 -5.84
CA ARG A 171 25.59 2.25 -6.90
C ARG A 171 24.49 3.31 -6.80
N ALA A 172 23.46 3.07 -6.00
CA ALA A 172 22.32 3.96 -5.89
C ALA A 172 22.51 5.01 -4.80
N ARG A 173 21.91 6.18 -4.99
CA ARG A 173 21.77 7.19 -3.94
C ARG A 173 20.44 7.02 -3.22
N LEU A 174 20.46 6.88 -1.89
CA LEU A 174 19.22 6.88 -1.08
C LEU A 174 18.62 8.30 -1.03
N LEU A 175 17.32 8.40 -1.29
CA LEU A 175 16.51 9.62 -1.16
C LEU A 175 15.40 9.39 -0.13
N GLY A 176 15.19 10.36 0.77
CA GLY A 176 14.20 10.27 1.83
C GLY A 176 14.69 9.52 3.08
N ALA A 177 13.75 9.08 3.92
CA ALA A 177 14.06 8.34 5.14
C ALA A 177 14.55 6.92 4.85
N ASP A 178 15.39 6.36 5.72
CA ASP A 178 15.80 4.96 5.63
C ASP A 178 14.57 4.04 5.54
N PRO A 179 14.41 3.22 4.48
CA PRO A 179 13.31 2.28 4.37
C PRO A 179 13.35 1.17 5.43
N GLY A 180 14.45 1.04 6.18
CA GLY A 180 14.63 0.05 7.24
C GLY A 180 14.50 -1.36 6.68
N ALA A 181 13.58 -2.13 7.25
CA ALA A 181 13.34 -3.50 6.82
C ALA A 181 12.38 -3.61 5.63
N ALA A 182 11.94 -2.53 4.96
CA ALA A 182 11.03 -2.64 3.80
C ALA A 182 11.78 -3.06 2.52
N PRO A 183 11.14 -3.80 1.58
CA PRO A 183 11.72 -4.12 0.27
C PRO A 183 12.31 -2.90 -0.43
N PRO A 184 13.52 -2.98 -1.00
CA PRO A 184 14.10 -1.87 -1.74
C PRO A 184 13.20 -1.44 -2.91
N VAL A 185 13.08 -0.12 -3.09
CA VAL A 185 12.48 0.48 -4.29
C VAL A 185 13.55 1.30 -4.97
N PHE A 186 13.73 1.06 -6.26
CA PHE A 186 14.65 1.79 -7.10
C PHE A 186 13.90 2.62 -8.13
N TYR A 187 14.42 3.81 -8.43
CA TYR A 187 14.06 4.60 -9.61
C TYR A 187 15.30 4.73 -10.49
N THR A 188 15.13 4.66 -11.81
CA THR A 188 16.14 5.26 -12.70
C THR A 188 16.01 6.79 -12.67
N ARG A 189 17.10 7.51 -12.90
CA ARG A 189 17.09 8.98 -12.99
C ARG A 189 16.06 9.48 -14.01
N LYS A 190 15.99 8.81 -15.16
CA LYS A 190 15.00 9.10 -16.21
C LYS A 190 13.57 8.94 -15.70
N ALA A 191 13.27 7.83 -15.03
CA ALA A 191 11.92 7.58 -14.51
C ALA A 191 11.51 8.58 -13.44
N LEU A 192 12.42 8.93 -12.51
CA LEU A 192 12.12 9.90 -11.46
C LEU A 192 11.82 11.28 -12.04
N ARG A 193 12.67 11.74 -12.98
CA ARG A 193 12.44 13.01 -13.68
C ARG A 193 11.09 13.01 -14.40
N ARG A 194 10.77 11.92 -15.11
CA ARG A 194 9.50 11.81 -15.82
C ARG A 194 8.30 11.79 -14.88
N ALA A 195 8.42 11.13 -13.73
CA ALA A 195 7.38 11.12 -12.71
C ALA A 195 7.08 12.54 -12.22
N GLU A 196 8.13 13.32 -11.94
CA GLU A 196 7.99 14.72 -11.55
C GLU A 196 7.40 15.57 -12.69
N ASP A 197 7.91 15.44 -13.92
CA ASP A 197 7.42 16.16 -15.09
C ASP A 197 5.90 15.95 -15.26
N CYS A 198 5.42 14.69 -15.22
CA CYS A 198 3.99 14.37 -15.29
C CYS A 198 3.19 14.93 -14.09
N ALA A 199 3.74 14.84 -12.88
CA ALA A 199 3.08 15.34 -11.66
C ALA A 199 2.94 16.88 -11.64
N ARG A 200 3.81 17.61 -12.34
CA ARG A 200 3.86 19.08 -12.33
C ARG A 200 3.10 19.76 -13.47
N GLN A 201 2.57 19.02 -14.45
CA GLN A 201 1.88 19.61 -15.61
C GLN A 201 0.73 20.54 -15.22
N GLY A 202 -0.07 20.16 -14.22
CA GLY A 202 -1.20 20.97 -13.75
C GLY A 202 -0.81 22.17 -12.87
N ALA A 203 0.47 22.35 -12.54
CA ALA A 203 0.91 23.40 -11.61
C ALA A 203 0.81 24.83 -12.19
N GLY A 204 0.81 24.97 -13.52
CA GLY A 204 0.68 26.26 -14.20
C GLY A 204 -0.76 26.69 -14.48
N GLU A 205 -1.75 25.85 -14.17
CA GLU A 205 -3.17 26.17 -14.36
C GLU A 205 -3.68 27.13 -13.26
N ASN A 206 -4.81 27.79 -13.51
CA ASN A 206 -5.43 28.71 -12.54
C ASN A 206 -6.92 28.37 -12.32
N PRO A 207 -7.29 27.68 -11.23
CA PRO A 207 -6.40 27.21 -10.16
C PRO A 207 -5.50 26.04 -10.61
N PRO A 208 -4.38 25.78 -9.90
CA PRO A 208 -3.58 24.58 -10.14
C PRO A 208 -4.41 23.31 -9.99
N VAL A 209 -4.16 22.33 -10.86
CA VAL A 209 -4.84 21.03 -10.83
C VAL A 209 -3.86 19.89 -10.58
N GLU A 210 -4.37 18.77 -10.08
CA GLU A 210 -3.60 17.54 -9.98
C GLU A 210 -3.34 16.97 -11.38
N SER A 211 -2.12 16.52 -11.61
CA SER A 211 -1.72 15.78 -12.81
C SER A 211 -0.79 14.63 -12.40
N GLY A 212 -0.58 13.67 -13.28
CA GLY A 212 0.17 12.48 -12.89
C GLY A 212 0.41 11.46 -13.99
N GLY A 213 0.90 10.31 -13.56
CA GLY A 213 1.30 9.21 -14.42
C GLY A 213 1.19 7.86 -13.71
N VAL A 214 1.15 6.79 -14.50
CA VAL A 214 1.30 5.42 -14.00
C VAL A 214 2.78 5.06 -14.03
N LEU A 215 3.29 4.55 -12.92
CA LEU A 215 4.67 4.10 -12.80
C LEU A 215 4.83 2.76 -13.48
N LEU A 216 5.83 2.65 -14.35
CA LEU A 216 6.21 1.40 -15.01
C LEU A 216 7.53 0.89 -14.46
N GLY A 217 7.62 -0.42 -14.32
CA GLY A 217 8.83 -1.03 -13.80
C GLY A 217 8.82 -2.53 -13.85
N VAL A 218 9.79 -3.10 -13.16
CA VAL A 218 10.00 -4.55 -13.06
C VAL A 218 10.07 -4.94 -11.59
N LEU A 219 9.70 -6.18 -11.30
CA LEU A 219 10.06 -6.81 -10.03
C LEU A 219 11.39 -7.53 -10.21
N ALA A 220 12.22 -7.47 -9.19
CA ALA A 220 13.49 -8.18 -9.13
C ALA A 220 13.57 -9.03 -7.87
N ALA A 221 14.23 -10.18 -7.96
CA ALA A 221 14.59 -11.03 -6.85
C ALA A 221 16.11 -11.17 -6.77
N CYS A 222 16.67 -11.05 -5.57
CA CYS A 222 18.09 -11.31 -5.34
C CYS A 222 18.37 -12.81 -5.43
N PRO A 223 19.24 -13.29 -6.34
CA PRO A 223 19.54 -14.72 -6.45
C PRO A 223 20.24 -15.27 -5.19
N ARG A 224 20.85 -14.41 -4.36
CA ARG A 224 21.57 -14.82 -3.15
C ARG A 224 20.70 -14.82 -1.89
N THR A 225 19.84 -13.83 -1.74
CA THR A 225 19.06 -13.63 -0.50
C THR A 225 17.58 -13.95 -0.67
N GLY A 226 17.10 -14.06 -1.91
CA GLY A 226 15.68 -14.19 -2.21
C GLY A 226 14.87 -12.91 -1.94
N GLU A 227 15.52 -11.82 -1.54
CA GLU A 227 14.84 -10.55 -1.29
C GLU A 227 14.29 -9.97 -2.59
N MET A 228 13.10 -9.38 -2.50
CA MET A 228 12.40 -8.76 -3.63
C MET A 228 12.60 -7.25 -3.64
N ALA A 229 12.63 -6.66 -4.83
CA ALA A 229 12.65 -5.22 -5.03
C ALA A 229 11.72 -4.81 -6.19
N THR A 230 11.31 -3.54 -6.18
CA THR A 230 10.65 -2.89 -7.31
C THR A 230 11.60 -1.91 -7.96
N ILE A 231 11.75 -1.96 -9.28
CA ILE A 231 12.62 -1.04 -10.03
C ILE A 231 11.74 -0.29 -11.04
N VAL A 232 11.53 1.01 -10.80
CA VAL A 232 10.76 1.91 -11.66
C VAL A 232 11.67 2.42 -12.78
N THR A 233 11.31 2.11 -14.03
CA THR A 233 12.14 2.35 -15.21
C THR A 233 11.54 3.39 -16.15
N ASP A 234 10.23 3.65 -16.08
CA ASP A 234 9.53 4.64 -16.90
C ASP A 234 8.22 5.09 -16.26
N VAL A 235 7.55 6.08 -16.87
CA VAL A 235 6.24 6.59 -16.45
C VAL A 235 5.37 6.82 -17.68
N LEU A 236 4.08 6.44 -17.60
CA LEU A 236 3.08 6.80 -18.61
C LEU A 236 2.21 7.94 -18.09
N GLU A 237 2.18 9.06 -18.80
CA GLU A 237 1.32 10.19 -18.45
C GLU A 237 -0.18 9.85 -18.60
N LEU A 238 -0.97 10.36 -17.67
CA LEU A 238 -2.44 10.26 -17.67
C LEU A 238 -3.09 11.45 -18.40
N HIS A 239 -2.99 11.48 -19.73
CA HIS A 239 -3.41 12.64 -20.54
C HIS A 239 -4.91 12.98 -20.46
N ASP A 240 -5.78 11.97 -20.48
CA ASP A 240 -7.25 12.14 -20.55
C ASP A 240 -7.93 11.97 -19.19
N ALA A 241 -7.17 12.13 -18.11
CA ALA A 241 -7.70 12.06 -16.75
C ALA A 241 -8.56 13.29 -16.44
N GLU A 242 -9.59 13.08 -15.65
CA GLU A 242 -10.37 14.15 -15.04
C GLU A 242 -9.53 14.78 -13.94
N LYS A 243 -9.07 16.02 -14.19
CA LYS A 243 -8.20 16.78 -13.30
C LYS A 243 -9.02 17.80 -12.53
N ALA A 244 -8.81 17.86 -11.23
CA ALA A 244 -9.30 18.94 -10.38
C ALA A 244 -8.20 19.34 -9.39
N ALA A 245 -8.45 20.42 -8.62
CA ALA A 245 -7.46 20.96 -7.67
C ALA A 245 -6.99 19.96 -6.61
N ARG A 246 -7.81 18.96 -6.27
CA ARG A 246 -7.55 17.96 -5.21
C ARG A 246 -7.99 16.54 -5.58
N SER A 247 -8.09 16.27 -6.88
CA SER A 247 -8.40 14.92 -7.37
C SER A 247 -7.89 14.70 -8.78
N LEU A 248 -7.34 13.52 -9.01
CA LEU A 248 -7.02 12.98 -10.32
C LEU A 248 -7.76 11.65 -10.51
N ALA A 249 -8.68 11.58 -11.48
CA ALA A 249 -9.40 10.36 -11.79
C ALA A 249 -9.14 9.93 -13.24
N CYS A 250 -8.70 8.69 -13.47
CA CYS A 250 -8.54 8.21 -14.84
C CYS A 250 -9.90 7.86 -15.44
N SER A 251 -10.17 8.43 -16.61
CA SER A 251 -11.29 8.05 -17.45
C SER A 251 -11.07 6.67 -18.09
N GLY A 252 -12.13 6.07 -18.64
CA GLY A 252 -12.03 4.84 -19.44
C GLY A 252 -11.00 4.94 -20.59
N PRO A 253 -11.04 6.00 -21.43
CA PRO A 253 -10.05 6.23 -22.47
C PRO A 253 -8.60 6.28 -21.98
N THR A 254 -8.36 6.90 -20.82
CA THR A 254 -7.03 6.93 -20.20
C THR A 254 -6.54 5.51 -19.92
N TRP A 255 -7.41 4.67 -19.35
CA TRP A 255 -7.06 3.28 -19.05
C TRP A 255 -6.84 2.44 -20.30
N ASP A 256 -7.68 2.59 -21.31
CA ASP A 256 -7.53 1.87 -22.58
C ASP A 256 -6.18 2.18 -23.23
N ARG A 257 -5.75 3.44 -23.18
CA ARG A 257 -4.43 3.86 -23.65
C ARG A 257 -3.31 3.23 -22.84
N VAL A 258 -3.36 3.29 -21.51
CA VAL A 258 -2.34 2.67 -20.63
C VAL A 258 -2.24 1.16 -20.91
N GLN A 259 -3.37 0.45 -20.98
CA GLN A 259 -3.41 -0.99 -21.24
C GLN A 259 -2.88 -1.32 -22.64
N THR A 260 -3.18 -0.51 -23.65
CA THR A 260 -2.68 -0.70 -25.01
C THR A 260 -1.17 -0.54 -25.09
N ILE A 261 -0.62 0.50 -24.46
CA ILE A 261 0.84 0.71 -24.39
C ILE A 261 1.51 -0.44 -23.63
N MET A 262 0.95 -0.86 -22.49
CA MET A 262 1.50 -1.96 -21.70
C MET A 262 1.52 -3.28 -22.47
N ARG A 263 0.41 -3.64 -23.14
CA ARG A 263 0.37 -4.84 -23.97
C ARG A 263 1.41 -4.80 -25.08
N ALA A 264 1.54 -3.68 -25.78
CA ALA A 264 2.53 -3.52 -26.84
C ALA A 264 3.97 -3.68 -26.31
N ARG A 265 4.29 -3.08 -25.16
CA ARG A 265 5.63 -3.19 -24.53
C ARG A 265 5.92 -4.62 -24.06
N GLN A 266 4.95 -5.27 -23.42
CA GLN A 266 5.09 -6.66 -22.96
C GLN A 266 5.21 -7.65 -24.13
N GLN A 267 4.52 -7.40 -25.25
CA GLN A 267 4.66 -8.20 -26.47
C GLN A 267 6.02 -7.99 -27.14
N ALA A 268 6.52 -6.75 -27.19
CA ALA A 268 7.82 -6.44 -27.77
C ALA A 268 9.00 -6.94 -26.93
N TYR A 269 8.84 -6.97 -25.60
CA TYR A 269 9.90 -7.32 -24.65
C TYR A 269 9.39 -8.28 -23.55
N PRO A 270 8.99 -9.52 -23.89
CA PRO A 270 8.35 -10.44 -22.96
C PRO A 270 9.24 -10.82 -21.77
N ILE A 271 10.57 -10.79 -21.95
CA ILE A 271 11.55 -11.13 -20.91
C ILE A 271 11.85 -9.99 -19.92
N ARG A 272 11.30 -8.78 -20.11
CA ARG A 272 11.56 -7.67 -19.17
C ARG A 272 10.72 -7.76 -17.90
N ALA A 273 9.70 -8.63 -17.84
CA ALA A 273 8.74 -8.71 -16.73
C ALA A 273 8.02 -7.38 -16.41
N GLU A 274 7.97 -6.45 -17.37
CA GLU A 274 7.47 -5.09 -17.17
C GLU A 274 6.00 -5.07 -16.77
N ARG A 275 5.66 -4.19 -15.83
CA ARG A 275 4.31 -4.05 -15.27
C ARG A 275 4.04 -2.64 -14.77
N LEU A 276 2.77 -2.41 -14.43
CA LEU A 276 2.38 -1.27 -13.62
C LEU A 276 2.89 -1.47 -12.19
N CYS A 277 3.65 -0.51 -11.68
CA CYS A 277 4.23 -0.54 -10.34
C CYS A 277 3.55 0.44 -9.38
N GLY A 278 2.61 1.25 -9.85
CA GLY A 278 1.96 2.24 -9.01
C GLY A 278 1.58 3.49 -9.78
N GLN A 279 1.43 4.60 -9.05
CA GLN A 279 1.16 5.92 -9.63
C GLN A 279 2.11 6.99 -9.10
N CYS A 280 2.22 8.06 -9.85
CA CYS A 280 2.72 9.34 -9.35
C CYS A 280 1.75 10.47 -9.69
N HIS A 281 1.61 11.44 -8.78
CA HIS A 281 0.80 12.63 -9.05
C HIS A 281 1.26 13.83 -8.24
N GLY A 282 0.79 15.01 -8.65
CA GLY A 282 1.15 16.28 -8.03
C GLY A 282 0.03 16.85 -7.17
N HIS A 283 0.31 17.06 -5.89
CA HIS A 283 -0.44 17.97 -5.03
C HIS A 283 0.09 19.39 -5.28
N ASN A 284 -0.36 19.98 -6.39
CA ASN A 284 0.12 21.27 -6.90
C ASN A 284 -0.44 22.49 -6.12
N PHE A 285 -0.63 22.33 -4.82
CA PHE A 285 -1.15 23.33 -3.89
C PHE A 285 -0.28 23.38 -2.62
N LEU A 286 -0.39 24.48 -1.86
CA LEU A 286 0.26 24.61 -0.55
C LEU A 286 -0.52 23.85 0.53
N PRO A 287 0.14 23.37 1.60
CA PRO A 287 -0.51 22.59 2.64
C PRO A 287 -1.67 23.30 3.36
N HIS A 288 -1.68 24.63 3.37
CA HIS A 288 -2.80 25.47 3.77
C HIS A 288 -3.05 26.52 2.68
N ASP A 289 -4.18 27.22 2.78
CA ASP A 289 -4.48 28.38 1.93
C ASP A 289 -3.27 29.33 1.90
N GLU A 290 -2.93 29.81 0.70
CA GLU A 290 -1.65 30.51 0.49
C GLU A 290 -1.43 31.68 1.47
N ALA A 291 -2.51 32.41 1.77
CA ALA A 291 -2.50 33.50 2.73
C ALA A 291 -2.09 33.07 4.15
N ALA A 292 -2.54 31.89 4.60
CA ALA A 292 -2.22 31.39 5.93
C ALA A 292 -0.75 31.00 6.06
N CYS A 293 -0.15 30.39 5.03
CA CYS A 293 1.28 30.05 5.05
C CYS A 293 2.18 31.29 4.95
N LEU A 294 1.81 32.29 4.14
CA LEU A 294 2.61 33.51 3.93
C LEU A 294 2.73 34.37 5.19
N HIS A 295 1.73 34.32 6.08
CA HIS A 295 1.73 35.07 7.34
C HIS A 295 2.06 34.21 8.57
N CYS A 296 2.48 32.95 8.38
CA CYS A 296 2.78 32.05 9.47
C CYS A 296 4.17 32.33 10.05
N GLU A 297 4.26 32.72 11.32
CA GLU A 297 5.53 32.96 12.03
C GLU A 297 6.44 31.72 12.06
N LYS A 298 5.87 30.52 11.92
CA LYS A 298 6.60 29.25 11.90
C LYS A 298 7.03 28.83 10.49
N GLN A 299 6.73 29.59 9.44
CA GLN A 299 6.97 29.17 8.04
C GLN A 299 8.42 28.72 7.81
N ALA A 300 9.38 29.44 8.37
CA ALA A 300 10.81 29.15 8.25
C ALA A 300 11.19 27.75 8.78
N THR A 301 10.50 27.24 9.80
CA THR A 301 10.77 25.94 10.43
C THR A 301 9.62 24.94 10.27
N CYS A 302 8.60 25.27 9.48
CA CYS A 302 7.43 24.45 9.31
C CYS A 302 7.79 23.20 8.50
N ALA A 303 7.51 22.03 9.06
CA ALA A 303 7.68 20.73 8.41
C ALA A 303 6.44 20.28 7.61
N LEU A 304 5.37 21.10 7.62
CA LEU A 304 4.14 20.78 6.90
C LEU A 304 4.38 20.82 5.39
N THR A 305 3.89 19.79 4.71
CA THR A 305 3.92 19.68 3.25
C THR A 305 2.54 19.33 2.75
N SER A 306 2.26 19.65 1.49
CA SER A 306 1.07 19.13 0.80
C SER A 306 1.21 17.66 0.40
N VAL A 307 2.30 16.98 0.78
CA VAL A 307 2.59 15.61 0.36
C VAL A 307 2.02 14.62 1.38
N PHE A 308 0.81 14.13 1.13
CA PHE A 308 0.11 13.15 1.96
C PHE A 308 -0.78 12.26 1.08
N VAL A 309 -1.12 11.06 1.56
CA VAL A 309 -2.08 10.18 0.87
C VAL A 309 -3.48 10.52 1.34
N SER A 310 -4.32 11.00 0.43
CA SER A 310 -5.74 11.29 0.71
C SER A 310 -6.58 10.00 0.77
N ALA A 311 -7.83 10.13 1.22
CA ALA A 311 -8.77 9.01 1.17
C ALA A 311 -9.09 8.57 -0.27
N ALA A 312 -9.07 9.51 -1.23
CA ALA A 312 -9.26 9.22 -2.64
C ALA A 312 -8.07 8.45 -3.22
N ASP A 313 -6.84 8.85 -2.86
CA ASP A 313 -5.62 8.12 -3.24
C ASP A 313 -5.64 6.69 -2.72
N GLU A 314 -6.02 6.50 -1.46
CA GLU A 314 -6.10 5.17 -0.87
C GLU A 314 -7.16 4.30 -1.57
N ALA A 315 -8.35 4.85 -1.83
CA ALA A 315 -9.41 4.14 -2.53
C ALA A 315 -8.98 3.75 -3.95
N TRP A 316 -8.31 4.67 -4.65
CA TRP A 316 -7.76 4.46 -5.98
C TRP A 316 -6.69 3.36 -5.99
N MET A 317 -5.70 3.45 -5.08
CA MET A 317 -4.66 2.43 -4.99
C MET A 317 -5.24 1.05 -4.69
N ARG A 318 -6.27 0.97 -3.83
CA ARG A 318 -6.97 -0.27 -3.51
C ARG A 318 -7.80 -0.82 -4.67
N SER A 319 -8.32 0.02 -5.56
CA SER A 319 -9.12 -0.43 -6.70
C SER A 319 -8.24 -0.89 -7.87
N VAL A 320 -7.19 -0.13 -8.18
CA VAL A 320 -6.33 -0.35 -9.35
C VAL A 320 -5.22 -1.36 -9.05
N PHE A 321 -4.57 -1.21 -7.90
CA PHE A 321 -3.43 -2.03 -7.48
C PHE A 321 -3.84 -3.05 -6.41
N VAL A 322 -5.12 -3.45 -6.42
CA VAL A 322 -5.66 -4.46 -5.51
C VAL A 322 -4.71 -5.64 -5.41
N ARG A 323 -4.34 -6.02 -4.19
CA ARG A 323 -3.44 -7.16 -3.91
C ARG A 323 -2.04 -7.08 -4.55
N GLN A 324 -1.56 -5.91 -4.94
CA GLN A 324 -0.18 -5.71 -5.42
C GLN A 324 0.64 -5.05 -4.31
N PRO A 325 1.22 -5.82 -3.37
CA PRO A 325 1.88 -5.25 -2.19
C PRO A 325 3.22 -4.53 -2.50
N TRP A 326 3.63 -4.55 -3.77
CA TRP A 326 4.76 -3.78 -4.33
C TRP A 326 4.32 -2.46 -4.97
N ALA A 327 3.01 -2.16 -4.99
CA ALA A 327 2.50 -0.94 -5.58
C ALA A 327 3.00 0.30 -4.83
N LEU A 328 3.22 1.35 -5.60
CA LEU A 328 3.84 2.60 -5.19
C LEU A 328 2.87 3.77 -5.38
N CYS A 329 2.85 4.71 -4.46
CA CYS A 329 2.18 6.01 -4.68
C CYS A 329 3.22 7.10 -4.44
N HIS A 330 3.64 7.80 -5.50
CA HIS A 330 4.65 8.85 -5.41
C HIS A 330 4.01 10.23 -5.56
N ILE A 331 3.98 11.00 -4.48
CA ILE A 331 3.31 12.29 -4.46
C ILE A 331 4.37 13.40 -4.48
N PHE A 332 4.23 14.31 -5.42
CA PHE A 332 5.02 15.54 -5.53
C PHE A 332 4.16 16.70 -5.04
N GLY A 333 4.71 17.57 -4.21
CA GLY A 333 3.98 18.69 -3.65
C GLY A 333 4.91 19.80 -3.23
N PHE A 334 4.51 20.57 -2.23
CA PHE A 334 5.26 21.72 -1.74
C PHE A 334 5.33 21.74 -0.22
N SER A 335 6.44 22.25 0.31
CA SER A 335 6.51 22.66 1.70
C SER A 335 5.71 23.96 1.92
N ALA A 336 5.47 24.33 3.17
CA ALA A 336 4.89 25.64 3.52
C ALA A 336 5.72 26.85 2.99
N ARG A 337 6.98 26.63 2.57
CA ARG A 337 7.88 27.63 1.96
C ARG A 337 7.84 27.62 0.43
N ARG A 338 6.91 26.89 -0.19
CA ARG A 338 6.84 26.66 -1.66
C ARG A 338 8.04 25.90 -2.23
N GLU A 339 8.83 25.24 -1.39
CA GLU A 339 9.93 24.40 -1.86
C GLU A 339 9.36 23.08 -2.38
N PRO A 340 9.87 22.52 -3.49
CA PRO A 340 9.47 21.20 -3.95
C PRO A 340 9.67 20.15 -2.84
N ALA A 341 8.62 19.38 -2.59
CA ALA A 341 8.65 18.23 -1.69
C ALA A 341 8.17 16.99 -2.43
N GLN A 342 8.65 15.81 -2.03
CA GLN A 342 8.17 14.55 -2.57
C GLN A 342 8.28 13.45 -1.51
N THR A 343 7.37 12.50 -1.56
CA THR A 343 7.41 11.30 -0.72
C THR A 343 6.89 10.12 -1.51
N LEU A 344 7.64 9.02 -1.46
CA LEU A 344 7.18 7.73 -1.95
C LEU A 344 6.41 7.03 -0.82
N PHE A 345 5.18 6.61 -1.10
CA PHE A 345 4.36 5.82 -0.20
C PHE A 345 4.25 4.38 -0.66
N THR A 346 4.34 3.46 0.29
CA THR A 346 4.11 2.02 0.06
C THR A 346 3.21 1.45 1.13
N LEU A 347 2.59 0.31 0.85
CA LEU A 347 1.80 -0.41 1.84
C LEU A 347 2.71 -0.92 2.98
N ASN A 348 2.47 -0.41 4.18
CA ASN A 348 3.06 -0.88 5.43
C ASN A 348 1.99 -0.84 6.52
N ASP A 349 1.83 -1.92 7.30
CA ASP A 349 0.80 -2.01 8.33
C ASP A 349 -0.63 -1.78 7.77
N GLY A 350 -0.86 -2.28 6.54
CA GLY A 350 -2.14 -2.11 5.83
C GLY A 350 -2.48 -0.65 5.47
N ARG A 351 -1.50 0.26 5.56
CA ARG A 351 -1.65 1.69 5.29
C ARG A 351 -0.56 2.17 4.34
N TRP A 352 -0.83 3.25 3.61
CA TRP A 352 0.17 3.90 2.78
C TRP A 352 1.06 4.79 3.64
N GLN A 353 2.32 4.37 3.82
CA GLN A 353 3.29 5.08 4.66
C GLN A 353 4.45 5.58 3.82
N GLY A 354 4.90 6.80 4.13
CA GLY A 354 6.04 7.43 3.47
C GLY A 354 7.34 6.69 3.79
N ARG A 355 8.21 6.55 2.80
CA ARG A 355 9.53 5.92 2.93
C ARG A 355 10.51 6.51 1.92
N GLY A 356 11.80 6.26 2.13
CA GLY A 356 12.82 6.54 1.11
C GLY A 356 12.93 5.46 0.04
N PHE A 357 13.65 5.81 -1.01
CA PHE A 357 13.92 4.98 -2.18
C PHE A 357 15.32 5.23 -2.75
N HIS A 358 15.81 4.30 -3.55
CA HIS A 358 17.12 4.35 -4.15
C HIS A 358 17.06 4.93 -5.57
N LEU A 359 17.91 5.89 -5.87
CA LEU A 359 18.05 6.47 -7.20
C LEU A 359 19.27 5.87 -7.91
N LEU A 360 19.01 5.16 -9.00
CA LEU A 360 20.00 4.65 -9.93
C LEU A 360 20.23 5.68 -11.04
N GLU A 361 21.46 5.74 -11.56
CA GLU A 361 21.74 6.54 -12.76
C GLU A 361 20.96 5.98 -13.95
N ASP A 362 21.12 4.69 -14.19
CA ASP A 362 20.45 3.91 -15.22
C ASP A 362 20.13 2.49 -14.73
N PHE A 363 19.29 1.80 -15.49
CA PHE A 363 18.99 0.39 -15.32
C PHE A 363 18.49 -0.17 -16.65
N ASP A 364 19.19 -1.17 -17.18
CA ASP A 364 18.78 -1.89 -18.39
C ASP A 364 18.24 -3.27 -18.01
N PRO A 365 16.91 -3.51 -18.12
CA PRO A 365 16.31 -4.80 -17.82
C PRO A 365 16.86 -5.97 -18.63
N ASP A 366 17.36 -5.73 -19.85
CA ASP A 366 17.79 -6.80 -20.76
C ASP A 366 19.12 -7.44 -20.36
N GLN A 367 19.86 -6.82 -19.43
CA GLN A 367 21.13 -7.33 -18.92
C GLN A 367 20.95 -8.39 -17.82
N TRP A 368 19.71 -8.62 -17.37
CA TRP A 368 19.43 -9.47 -16.22
C TRP A 368 18.67 -10.74 -16.64
N PRO A 369 19.00 -11.90 -16.04
CA PRO A 369 18.24 -13.11 -16.30
C PRO A 369 16.77 -12.94 -15.93
N PHE A 370 15.89 -13.30 -16.86
CA PHE A 370 14.45 -13.36 -16.64
C PHE A 370 14.07 -14.70 -16.03
N GLN A 371 13.21 -14.67 -15.02
CA GLN A 371 12.60 -15.86 -14.47
C GLN A 371 11.08 -15.73 -14.48
N GLN A 372 10.44 -16.65 -15.21
CA GLN A 372 9.02 -16.92 -15.07
C GLN A 372 8.86 -17.94 -13.95
N ALA A 373 8.07 -17.60 -12.93
CA ALA A 373 7.69 -18.59 -11.93
C ALA A 373 6.92 -19.73 -12.62
N SER A 374 7.41 -20.96 -12.49
CA SER A 374 6.75 -22.14 -13.05
C SER A 374 5.43 -22.41 -12.34
N GLU A 375 4.42 -22.84 -13.07
CA GLU A 375 3.11 -23.21 -12.50
C GLU A 375 3.16 -24.49 -11.66
N ASN A 376 4.23 -25.29 -11.80
CA ASN A 376 4.48 -26.49 -11.00
C ASN A 376 5.65 -26.23 -10.02
N PRO A 377 5.35 -26.04 -8.71
CA PRO A 377 6.36 -25.98 -7.64
C PRO A 377 6.93 -27.34 -7.26
#